data_AF-A0A2V9JZI9-F1
#
_entry.id   AF-A0A2V9JZI9-F1
#
_cell.length_a   1.000
_cell.length_b   1.000
_cell.length_c   1.000
_cell.angle_alpha   90.00
_cell.angle_beta   90.00
_cell.angle_gamma   90.00
#
_symmetry.space_group_name_H-M   'P 1'
#
loop_
_entity.id
_entity.type
_entity.pdbx_description
1 polymer ?
#
loop_
_entity_poly.entity_id
_entity_poly.type
_entity_poly.pdbx_seq_one_letter_code
_entity_poly.pdbx_strand_id
1 'polypeptide(L)'
;MIRAERGANVRAFRTEVDRQAGEEARQAVNFSRPELALRVAAGVAAVLVAVKLADFGLVWLNAHERVLPQFDVRLIPYHDPRFTKRDALLRRYRPPPRVIFTGDSRTKNGFDPEVIARELGVEPALFFNFGTGSQVLRFAREAFVPHLVEMGVRPRYLVFGITPEHLLNRAIGRVLLEKYRSSLAFRMSHPEPGGDRVERGLSFFLARHLALYRYRGDLVERELVPDLRCWFRRQCDETTQGVSAPFKRIELLDGWITPYGWNPQAWDALLPGDFVGRPRFSERDPVDRQGLTGLIGQVREAGMTPVFIEMPLHPSFWAAHEPALSRIFAVLEEVAAAEGAGVIRPKGDYRDPALFVDGHHLSRRGAAYFSAQIARDLAPYVRDGN
;
A
#
# COMPACT_ATOMS: atom_id res chain seq x y z
N MET A 1 -29.10 68.85 -12.71
CA MET A 1 -29.78 67.79 -13.50
C MET A 1 -29.16 66.39 -13.35
N ILE A 2 -27.83 66.22 -13.32
CA ILE A 2 -27.19 64.89 -13.34
C ILE A 2 -27.32 64.06 -12.02
N ARG A 3 -27.69 64.70 -10.89
CA ARG A 3 -27.84 64.00 -9.59
C ARG A 3 -29.21 63.36 -9.37
N ALA A 4 -30.25 63.79 -10.10
CA ALA A 4 -31.62 63.27 -9.93
C ALA A 4 -31.84 61.95 -10.70
N GLU A 5 -31.23 61.78 -11.87
CA GLU A 5 -31.39 60.58 -12.71
C GLU A 5 -30.71 59.33 -12.12
N ARG A 6 -29.62 59.49 -11.35
CA ARG A 6 -28.97 58.35 -10.66
C ARG A 6 -29.82 57.78 -9.52
N GLY A 7 -30.66 58.58 -8.87
CA GLY A 7 -31.53 58.13 -7.77
C GLY A 7 -32.77 57.33 -8.21
N ALA A 8 -33.20 57.51 -9.46
CA ALA A 8 -34.32 56.77 -10.04
C ALA A 8 -33.89 55.38 -10.54
N ASN A 9 -32.73 55.29 -11.20
CA ASN A 9 -32.21 54.02 -11.73
C ASN A 9 -31.79 53.03 -10.62
N VAL A 10 -31.29 53.51 -9.48
CA VAL A 10 -30.94 52.64 -8.34
C VAL A 10 -32.19 52.09 -7.64
N ARG A 11 -33.28 52.86 -7.60
CA ARG A 11 -34.56 52.39 -7.04
C ARG A 11 -35.23 51.35 -7.94
N ALA A 12 -35.26 51.57 -9.25
CA ALA A 12 -35.81 50.61 -10.21
C ALA A 12 -35.04 49.28 -10.19
N PHE A 13 -33.70 49.34 -10.11
CA PHE A 13 -32.87 48.13 -10.05
C PHE A 13 -33.06 47.34 -8.74
N ARG A 14 -33.22 48.02 -7.61
CA ARG A 14 -33.45 47.36 -6.32
C ARG A 14 -34.83 46.68 -6.26
N THR A 15 -35.87 47.31 -6.82
CA THR A 15 -37.21 46.71 -6.92
C THR A 15 -37.22 45.46 -7.81
N GLU A 16 -36.44 45.46 -8.90
CA GLU A 16 -36.36 44.32 -9.82
C GLU A 16 -35.58 43.13 -9.23
N VAL A 17 -34.51 43.42 -8.48
CA VAL A 17 -33.74 42.39 -7.75
C VAL A 17 -34.55 41.80 -6.60
N ASP A 18 -35.29 42.62 -5.84
CA ASP A 18 -36.17 42.14 -4.76
C ASP A 18 -37.37 41.33 -5.32
N ARG A 19 -37.86 41.68 -6.53
CA ARG A 19 -38.90 40.91 -7.25
C ARG A 19 -38.36 39.56 -7.73
N GLN A 20 -37.16 39.51 -8.30
CA GLN A 20 -36.51 38.26 -8.71
C GLN A 20 -36.17 37.37 -7.52
N ALA A 21 -35.65 37.92 -6.42
CA ALA A 21 -35.38 37.18 -5.20
C ALA A 21 -36.67 36.64 -4.54
N GLY A 22 -37.77 37.39 -4.62
CA GLY A 22 -39.10 36.94 -4.19
C GLY A 22 -39.70 35.83 -5.06
N GLU A 23 -39.45 35.85 -6.38
CA GLU A 23 -39.87 34.80 -7.32
C GLU A 23 -39.02 33.52 -7.19
N GLU A 24 -37.71 33.65 -6.97
CA GLU A 24 -36.81 32.52 -6.72
C GLU A 24 -37.05 31.89 -5.34
N ALA A 25 -37.35 32.68 -4.30
CA ALA A 25 -37.78 32.14 -3.00
C ALA A 25 -39.14 31.43 -3.08
N ARG A 26 -40.06 31.90 -3.94
CA ARG A 26 -41.35 31.21 -4.21
C ARG A 26 -41.17 29.95 -5.06
N GLN A 27 -40.17 29.89 -5.93
CA GLN A 27 -39.80 28.67 -6.66
C GLN A 27 -39.06 27.65 -5.77
N ALA A 28 -38.24 28.12 -4.81
CA ALA A 28 -37.53 27.26 -3.86
C ALA A 28 -38.43 26.62 -2.78
N VAL A 29 -39.63 27.18 -2.54
CA VAL A 29 -40.63 26.63 -1.60
C VAL A 29 -41.53 25.54 -2.23
N ASN A 30 -41.32 25.18 -3.50
CA ASN A 30 -42.10 24.15 -4.19
C ASN A 30 -41.55 22.71 -4.08
N PHE A 31 -40.78 22.41 -3.02
CA PHE A 31 -40.58 21.03 -2.52
C PHE A 31 -41.75 20.52 -1.66
N SER A 32 -42.87 21.26 -1.63
CA SER A 32 -44.07 20.98 -0.84
C SER A 32 -45.08 20.06 -1.52
N ARG A 33 -44.75 19.42 -2.65
CA ARG A 33 -45.58 18.35 -3.23
C ARG A 33 -45.14 16.99 -2.67
N PRO A 34 -45.87 16.39 -1.72
CA PRO A 34 -45.50 15.12 -1.10
C PRO A 34 -45.28 14.01 -2.15
N GLU A 35 -45.99 14.04 -3.27
CA GLU A 35 -45.81 13.09 -4.38
C GLU A 35 -44.45 13.19 -5.10
N LEU A 36 -43.91 14.41 -5.27
CA LEU A 36 -42.59 14.60 -5.90
C LEU A 36 -41.48 14.16 -4.95
N ALA A 37 -41.59 14.50 -3.66
CA ALA A 37 -40.70 14.00 -2.63
C ALA A 37 -40.75 12.47 -2.52
N LEU A 38 -41.93 11.86 -2.61
CA LEU A 38 -42.10 10.41 -2.59
C LEU A 38 -41.45 9.74 -3.80
N ARG A 39 -41.61 10.31 -5.01
CA ARG A 39 -40.99 9.79 -6.24
C ARG A 39 -39.46 9.91 -6.22
N VAL A 40 -38.93 11.02 -5.73
CA VAL A 40 -37.48 11.20 -5.55
C VAL A 40 -36.96 10.21 -4.50
N ALA A 41 -37.64 10.07 -3.36
CA ALA A 41 -37.26 9.11 -2.32
C ALA A 41 -37.32 7.65 -2.82
N ALA A 42 -38.36 7.28 -3.59
CA ALA A 42 -38.49 5.96 -4.19
C ALA A 42 -37.42 5.70 -5.26
N GLY A 43 -37.09 6.71 -6.08
CA GLY A 43 -36.00 6.63 -7.05
C GLY A 43 -34.63 6.43 -6.38
N VAL A 44 -34.35 7.19 -5.31
CA VAL A 44 -33.14 7.02 -4.49
C VAL A 44 -33.12 5.63 -3.85
N ALA A 45 -34.23 5.16 -3.29
CA ALA A 45 -34.33 3.83 -2.68
C ALA A 45 -34.09 2.71 -3.70
N ALA A 46 -34.66 2.81 -4.91
CA ALA A 46 -34.45 1.82 -5.97
C ALA A 46 -32.99 1.77 -6.43
N VAL A 47 -32.33 2.93 -6.58
CA VAL A 47 -30.89 3.00 -6.89
C VAL A 47 -30.07 2.38 -5.76
N LEU A 48 -30.38 2.68 -4.50
CA LEU A 48 -29.70 2.09 -3.35
C LEU A 48 -29.86 0.56 -3.30
N VAL A 49 -31.06 0.04 -3.61
CA VAL A 49 -31.31 -1.41 -3.70
C VAL A 49 -30.53 -2.03 -4.85
N ALA A 50 -30.51 -1.42 -6.04
CA ALA A 50 -29.75 -1.93 -7.18
C ALA A 50 -28.23 -1.93 -6.90
N VAL A 51 -27.71 -0.88 -6.24
CA VAL A 51 -26.34 -0.84 -5.75
C VAL A 51 -26.10 -1.96 -4.75
N LYS A 52 -26.98 -2.16 -3.76
CA LYS A 52 -26.83 -3.25 -2.78
C LYS A 52 -26.84 -4.63 -3.41
N LEU A 53 -27.71 -4.90 -4.38
CA LEU A 53 -27.76 -6.19 -5.08
C LEU A 53 -26.47 -6.45 -5.87
N ALA A 54 -25.94 -5.44 -6.55
CA ALA A 54 -24.66 -5.57 -7.24
C ALA A 54 -23.48 -5.70 -6.26
N ASP A 55 -23.52 -5.08 -5.07
CA ASP A 55 -22.51 -5.27 -4.03
C ASP A 55 -22.56 -6.70 -3.51
N PHE A 56 -23.76 -7.23 -3.29
CA PHE A 56 -23.97 -8.61 -2.84
C PHE A 56 -23.46 -9.62 -3.88
N GLY A 57 -23.72 -9.37 -5.17
CA GLY A 57 -23.18 -10.16 -6.27
C GLY A 57 -21.65 -10.18 -6.28
N LEU A 58 -21.00 -9.05 -6.03
CA LEU A 58 -19.53 -8.96 -5.94
C LEU A 58 -18.96 -9.66 -4.71
N VAL A 59 -19.60 -9.49 -3.55
CA VAL A 59 -19.26 -10.24 -2.33
C VAL A 59 -19.37 -11.74 -2.58
N TRP A 60 -20.43 -12.17 -3.26
CA TRP A 60 -20.64 -13.58 -3.61
C TRP A 60 -19.58 -14.10 -4.58
N LEU A 61 -19.25 -13.36 -5.65
CA LEU A 61 -18.20 -13.73 -6.60
C LEU A 61 -16.82 -13.81 -5.93
N ASN A 62 -16.50 -12.86 -5.04
CA ASN A 62 -15.26 -12.89 -4.27
C ASN A 62 -15.20 -14.09 -3.30
N ALA A 63 -16.30 -14.39 -2.61
CA ALA A 63 -16.39 -15.53 -1.70
C ALA A 63 -16.19 -16.90 -2.40
N HIS A 64 -16.42 -16.97 -3.71
CA HIS A 64 -16.23 -18.16 -4.54
C HIS A 64 -14.95 -18.09 -5.41
N GLU A 65 -14.02 -17.19 -5.09
CA GLU A 65 -12.74 -17.03 -5.80
C GLU A 65 -12.89 -16.77 -7.31
N ARG A 66 -14.01 -16.16 -7.73
CA ARG A 66 -14.31 -15.82 -9.13
C ARG A 66 -13.79 -14.44 -9.56
N VAL A 67 -13.12 -13.73 -8.65
CA VAL A 67 -12.53 -12.38 -8.85
C VAL A 67 -11.11 -12.41 -8.27
N LEU A 68 -10.16 -11.67 -8.86
CA LEU A 68 -8.78 -11.63 -8.41
C LEU A 68 -8.68 -11.29 -6.90
N PRO A 69 -7.74 -11.90 -6.15
CA PRO A 69 -7.64 -11.76 -4.70
C PRO A 69 -7.41 -10.34 -4.16
N GLN A 70 -6.89 -9.41 -4.98
CA GLN A 70 -6.78 -7.99 -4.63
C GLN A 70 -8.15 -7.29 -4.52
N PHE A 71 -9.21 -7.93 -5.02
CA PHE A 71 -10.58 -7.44 -5.02
C PHE A 71 -11.45 -8.02 -3.87
N ASP A 72 -10.87 -8.31 -2.70
CA ASP A 72 -11.66 -8.64 -1.50
C ASP A 72 -12.37 -7.39 -0.92
N VAL A 73 -13.65 -7.26 -1.27
CA VAL A 73 -14.58 -6.21 -0.80
C VAL A 73 -14.75 -6.14 0.72
N ARG A 74 -14.38 -7.21 1.45
CA ARG A 74 -14.40 -7.21 2.93
C ARG A 74 -13.22 -6.44 3.51
N LEU A 75 -12.19 -6.18 2.72
CA LEU A 75 -10.94 -5.56 3.16
C LEU A 75 -10.81 -4.08 2.72
N ILE A 76 -11.77 -3.56 1.95
CA ILE A 76 -11.92 -2.13 1.64
C ILE A 76 -11.95 -1.35 2.97
N PRO A 77 -11.06 -0.35 3.19
CA PRO A 77 -10.97 0.83 2.31
C PRO A 77 -9.56 1.34 1.88
N TYR A 78 -8.54 0.50 1.81
CA TYR A 78 -7.17 0.96 1.47
C TYR A 78 -6.91 1.06 -0.05
N HIS A 79 -6.16 2.08 -0.46
CA HIS A 79 -5.73 2.32 -1.86
C HIS A 79 -4.56 1.45 -2.34
N ASP A 80 -3.85 0.75 -1.44
CA ASP A 80 -2.85 -0.26 -1.81
C ASP A 80 -3.38 -1.66 -1.49
N PRO A 81 -3.87 -2.42 -2.49
CA PRO A 81 -4.44 -3.75 -2.26
C PRO A 81 -3.45 -4.71 -1.60
N ARG A 82 -2.14 -4.48 -1.74
CA ARG A 82 -1.10 -5.33 -1.12
C ARG A 82 -0.97 -5.05 0.37
N PHE A 83 -1.04 -3.79 0.79
CA PHE A 83 -1.08 -3.43 2.20
C PHE A 83 -2.37 -3.98 2.82
N THR A 84 -3.51 -3.75 2.17
CA THR A 84 -4.82 -4.25 2.59
C THR A 84 -4.84 -5.75 2.84
N LYS A 85 -4.38 -6.53 1.86
CA LYS A 85 -4.41 -8.00 1.93
C LYS A 85 -3.47 -8.52 3.01
N ARG A 86 -2.29 -7.91 3.17
CA ARG A 86 -1.34 -8.26 4.25
C ARG A 86 -1.85 -7.87 5.63
N ASP A 87 -2.45 -6.68 5.79
CA ASP A 87 -3.12 -6.26 7.02
C ASP A 87 -4.20 -7.27 7.42
N ALA A 88 -5.06 -7.65 6.48
CA ALA A 88 -6.12 -8.61 6.72
C ALA A 88 -5.62 -10.01 7.11
N LEU A 89 -4.53 -10.47 6.49
CA LEU A 89 -3.89 -11.75 6.83
C LEU A 89 -3.24 -11.67 8.21
N LEU A 90 -2.48 -10.62 8.49
CA LEU A 90 -1.83 -10.40 9.78
C LEU A 90 -2.84 -10.36 10.94
N ARG A 91 -4.02 -9.75 10.74
CA ARG A 91 -5.09 -9.73 11.76
C ARG A 91 -5.59 -11.11 12.18
N ARG A 92 -5.40 -12.15 11.34
CA ARG A 92 -5.81 -13.53 11.64
C ARG A 92 -4.87 -14.23 12.61
N TYR A 93 -3.68 -13.69 12.86
CA TYR A 93 -2.69 -14.29 13.75
C TYR A 93 -3.07 -14.13 15.22
N ARG A 94 -3.19 -15.25 15.93
CA ARG A 94 -3.40 -15.34 17.37
C ARG A 94 -2.58 -16.53 17.90
N PRO A 95 -1.46 -16.31 18.61
CA PRO A 95 -0.81 -15.03 18.90
C PRO A 95 -0.23 -14.35 17.65
N PRO A 96 0.14 -13.04 17.72
CA PRO A 96 0.88 -12.37 16.65
C PRO A 96 2.18 -13.11 16.26
N PRO A 97 2.65 -12.98 15.00
CA PRO A 97 3.92 -13.57 14.60
C PRO A 97 5.06 -12.97 15.44
N ARG A 98 6.05 -13.80 15.76
CA ARG A 98 7.23 -13.39 16.53
C ARG A 98 8.11 -12.43 15.73
N VAL A 99 8.17 -12.63 14.42
CA VAL A 99 8.96 -11.85 13.46
C VAL A 99 8.05 -11.34 12.35
N ILE A 100 8.06 -10.02 12.15
CA ILE A 100 7.46 -9.40 10.95
C ILE A 100 8.58 -8.85 10.09
N PHE A 101 8.66 -9.30 8.83
CA PHE A 101 9.52 -8.70 7.82
C PHE A 101 8.80 -7.54 7.14
N THR A 102 9.49 -6.43 6.91
CA THR A 102 8.90 -5.24 6.29
C THR A 102 9.93 -4.46 5.47
N GLY A 103 9.46 -3.68 4.49
CA GLY A 103 10.31 -2.99 3.52
C GLY A 103 9.59 -2.79 2.18
N ASP A 104 10.34 -2.54 1.11
CA ASP A 104 9.89 -2.25 -0.24
C ASP A 104 9.50 -3.52 -1.02
N SER A 105 9.33 -3.36 -2.34
CA SER A 105 9.09 -4.44 -3.29
C SER A 105 10.14 -5.55 -3.24
N ARG A 106 11.37 -5.30 -2.77
CA ARG A 106 12.39 -6.35 -2.62
C ARG A 106 12.08 -7.23 -1.42
N THR A 107 11.65 -6.64 -0.30
CA THR A 107 11.15 -7.39 0.87
C THR A 107 9.91 -8.20 0.52
N LYS A 108 8.97 -7.60 -0.23
CA LYS A 108 7.72 -8.24 -0.71
C LYS A 108 8.01 -9.61 -1.35
N ASN A 109 9.07 -9.69 -2.15
CA ASN A 109 9.46 -10.90 -2.88
C ASN A 109 10.44 -11.78 -2.10
N GLY A 110 11.25 -11.20 -1.22
CA GLY A 110 12.48 -11.84 -0.76
C GLY A 110 12.34 -12.81 0.41
N PHE A 111 11.55 -12.48 1.43
CA PHE A 111 11.42 -13.34 2.60
C PHE A 111 10.32 -14.37 2.38
N ASP A 112 10.69 -15.65 2.34
CA ASP A 112 9.80 -16.82 2.30
C ASP A 112 9.72 -17.43 3.72
N PRO A 113 8.63 -17.15 4.47
CA PRO A 113 8.39 -17.69 5.81
C PRO A 113 8.49 -19.21 5.90
N GLU A 114 8.06 -19.94 4.87
CA GLU A 114 8.01 -21.40 4.88
C GLU A 114 9.41 -21.98 4.77
N VAL A 115 10.25 -21.40 3.93
CA VAL A 115 11.67 -21.78 3.83
C VAL A 115 12.42 -21.46 5.12
N ILE A 116 12.27 -20.26 5.68
CA ILE A 116 12.93 -19.87 6.94
C ILE A 116 12.56 -20.84 8.06
N ALA A 117 11.26 -21.13 8.19
CA ALA A 117 10.74 -22.02 9.22
C ALA A 117 11.26 -23.45 9.08
N ARG A 118 11.31 -23.98 7.84
CA ARG A 118 11.87 -25.29 7.55
C ARG A 118 13.35 -25.39 7.94
N GLU A 119 14.17 -24.41 7.56
CA GLU A 119 15.61 -24.41 7.92
C GLU A 119 15.84 -24.29 9.44
N LEU A 120 14.95 -23.61 10.16
CA LEU A 120 15.04 -23.45 11.61
C LEU A 120 14.43 -24.59 12.41
N GLY A 121 13.61 -25.44 11.78
CA GLY A 121 12.86 -26.50 12.45
C GLY A 121 11.74 -25.96 13.33
N VAL A 122 11.04 -24.91 12.89
CA VAL A 122 9.96 -24.24 13.63
C VAL A 122 8.71 -24.05 12.77
N GLU A 123 7.61 -23.57 13.36
CA GLU A 123 6.38 -23.29 12.64
C GLU A 123 6.48 -22.01 11.77
N PRO A 124 5.98 -22.03 10.51
CA PRO A 124 5.99 -20.84 9.64
C PRO A 124 5.14 -19.69 10.18
N ALA A 125 4.16 -19.98 11.04
CA ALA A 125 3.35 -18.96 11.71
C ALA A 125 4.15 -18.05 12.67
N LEU A 126 5.40 -18.37 12.99
CA LEU A 126 6.28 -17.45 13.71
C LEU A 126 6.71 -16.23 12.87
N PHE A 127 6.54 -16.31 11.55
CA PHE A 127 7.00 -15.32 10.60
C PHE A 127 5.85 -14.75 9.78
N PHE A 128 5.95 -13.48 9.43
CA PHE A 128 5.03 -12.83 8.50
C PHE A 128 5.78 -11.83 7.62
N ASN A 129 5.57 -11.88 6.31
CA ASN A 129 6.15 -10.92 5.37
C ASN A 129 5.14 -9.80 5.06
N PHE A 130 5.35 -8.63 5.69
CA PHE A 130 4.59 -7.42 5.44
C PHE A 130 5.23 -6.51 4.36
N GLY A 131 6.19 -6.99 3.57
CA GLY A 131 6.79 -6.18 2.51
C GLY A 131 5.74 -5.62 1.54
N THR A 132 5.75 -4.30 1.32
CA THR A 132 4.91 -3.61 0.33
C THR A 132 5.77 -2.78 -0.60
N GLY A 133 5.28 -2.35 -1.76
CA GLY A 133 6.16 -1.89 -2.84
C GLY A 133 7.15 -0.75 -2.55
N SER A 134 7.04 0.01 -1.46
CA SER A 134 7.90 1.19 -1.22
C SER A 134 7.98 1.67 0.24
N GLN A 135 8.17 0.81 1.24
CA GLN A 135 8.27 1.28 2.64
C GLN A 135 9.62 1.93 2.98
N VAL A 136 9.89 3.10 2.42
CA VAL A 136 11.03 3.96 2.82
C VAL A 136 10.97 4.30 4.32
N LEU A 137 12.12 4.64 4.90
CA LEU A 137 12.25 4.92 6.36
C LEU A 137 11.13 5.81 6.89
N ARG A 138 10.82 6.90 6.19
CA ARG A 138 9.77 7.83 6.58
C ARG A 138 8.37 7.18 6.65
N PHE A 139 8.04 6.33 5.68
CA PHE A 139 6.77 5.60 5.68
C PHE A 139 6.71 4.58 6.82
N ALA A 140 7.80 3.85 7.04
CA ALA A 140 7.90 2.90 8.16
C ALA A 140 7.62 3.58 9.50
N ARG A 141 8.23 4.75 9.72
CA ARG A 141 8.10 5.56 10.95
C ARG A 141 6.72 6.16 11.15
N GLU A 142 6.22 6.86 10.14
CA GLU A 142 5.04 7.71 10.30
C GLU A 142 3.71 7.00 9.99
N ALA A 143 3.76 5.81 9.40
CA ALA A 143 2.57 5.03 9.06
C ALA A 143 2.64 3.59 9.58
N PHE A 144 3.68 2.83 9.21
CA PHE A 144 3.64 1.38 9.45
C PHE A 144 3.79 0.99 10.93
N VAL A 145 4.79 1.55 11.64
CA VAL A 145 4.97 1.28 13.07
C VAL A 145 3.75 1.72 13.88
N PRO A 146 3.22 2.96 13.74
CA PRO A 146 1.98 3.37 14.38
C PRO A 146 0.81 2.43 14.08
N HIS A 147 0.65 2.01 12.83
CA HIS A 147 -0.41 1.08 12.42
C HIS A 147 -0.31 -0.27 13.17
N LEU A 148 0.88 -0.83 13.33
CA LEU A 148 1.06 -2.06 14.13
C LEU A 148 0.67 -1.84 15.60
N VAL A 149 1.02 -0.69 16.19
CA VAL A 149 0.63 -0.34 17.55
C VAL A 149 -0.89 -0.21 17.69
N GLU A 150 -1.54 0.50 16.76
CA GLU A 150 -3.00 0.67 16.70
C GLU A 150 -3.73 -0.68 16.56
N MET A 151 -3.16 -1.63 15.81
CA MET A 151 -3.67 -2.99 15.69
C MET A 151 -3.48 -3.85 16.94
N GLY A 152 -2.68 -3.40 17.91
CA GLY A 152 -2.24 -4.22 19.03
C GLY A 152 -1.28 -5.35 18.62
N VAL A 153 -0.61 -5.23 17.47
CA VAL A 153 0.33 -6.22 16.96
C VAL A 153 1.76 -5.79 17.31
N ARG A 154 2.39 -6.52 18.21
CA ARG A 154 3.77 -6.24 18.67
C ARG A 154 4.63 -7.50 18.50
N PRO A 155 5.19 -7.74 17.30
CA PRO A 155 6.18 -8.80 17.15
C PRO A 155 7.37 -8.53 18.06
N ARG A 156 8.04 -9.59 18.54
CA ARG A 156 9.28 -9.41 19.30
C ARG A 156 10.35 -8.72 18.43
N TYR A 157 10.38 -9.08 17.15
CA TYR A 157 11.31 -8.52 16.17
C TYR A 157 10.58 -7.93 14.97
N LEU A 158 10.87 -6.67 14.69
CA LEU A 158 10.48 -6.01 13.46
C LEU A 158 11.71 -5.92 12.55
N VAL A 159 11.70 -6.75 11.51
CA VAL A 159 12.83 -6.95 10.62
C VAL A 159 12.65 -6.13 9.35
N PHE A 160 13.55 -5.20 9.10
CA PHE A 160 13.52 -4.36 7.91
C PHE A 160 14.43 -4.92 6.82
N GLY A 161 13.86 -5.30 5.69
CA GLY A 161 14.64 -5.56 4.47
C GLY A 161 15.12 -4.25 3.88
N ILE A 162 16.37 -3.89 4.14
CA ILE A 162 16.95 -2.60 3.75
C ILE A 162 17.58 -2.69 2.36
N THR A 163 17.36 -1.61 1.62
CA THR A 163 17.83 -1.40 0.27
C THR A 163 18.48 -0.02 0.25
N PRO A 164 19.42 0.27 -0.67
CA PRO A 164 20.05 1.58 -0.69
C PRO A 164 19.02 2.71 -0.81
N GLU A 165 17.97 2.55 -1.63
CA GLU A 165 16.94 3.57 -1.80
C GLU A 165 16.07 3.80 -0.56
N HIS A 166 15.92 2.80 0.32
CA HIS A 166 15.21 2.97 1.60
C HIS A 166 15.89 4.00 2.51
N LEU A 167 17.21 4.02 2.48
CA LEU A 167 18.05 4.83 3.38
C LEU A 167 18.22 6.26 2.90
N LEU A 168 17.74 6.60 1.70
CA LEU A 168 17.87 7.94 1.13
C LEU A 168 16.68 8.82 1.52
N ASN A 169 16.95 10.10 1.81
CA ASN A 169 15.90 11.08 2.09
C ASN A 169 15.21 11.51 0.79
N ARG A 170 14.24 10.70 0.34
CA ARG A 170 13.54 10.91 -0.94
C ARG A 170 12.14 11.48 -0.77
N ALA A 171 11.74 12.29 -1.75
CA ALA A 171 10.38 12.84 -1.85
C ALA A 171 9.29 11.76 -1.90
N ILE A 172 9.61 10.55 -2.40
CA ILE A 172 8.66 9.44 -2.49
C ILE A 172 8.03 9.09 -1.14
N GLY A 173 8.76 9.23 -0.03
CA GLY A 173 8.21 8.98 1.30
C GLY A 173 7.05 9.90 1.65
N ARG A 174 7.11 11.19 1.24
CA ARG A 174 6.01 12.15 1.43
C ARG A 174 4.78 11.75 0.62
N VAL A 175 4.98 11.38 -0.65
CA VAL A 175 3.91 10.96 -1.56
C VAL A 175 3.20 9.72 -1.01
N LEU A 176 3.95 8.74 -0.50
CA LEU A 176 3.38 7.52 0.06
C LEU A 176 2.60 7.78 1.35
N LEU A 177 3.11 8.64 2.22
CA LEU A 177 2.42 9.05 3.44
C LEU A 177 1.13 9.81 3.14
N GLU A 178 1.16 10.73 2.18
CA GLU A 178 -0.04 11.46 1.75
C GLU A 178 -1.08 10.49 1.16
N LYS A 179 -0.66 9.53 0.33
CA LYS A 179 -1.55 8.47 -0.18
C LYS A 179 -2.13 7.60 0.93
N TYR A 180 -1.34 7.28 1.96
CA TYR A 180 -1.80 6.52 3.11
C TYR A 180 -2.80 7.31 3.95
N ARG A 181 -2.50 8.56 4.31
CA ARG A 181 -3.37 9.41 5.14
C ARG A 181 -4.66 9.82 4.42
N SER A 182 -4.60 10.01 3.10
CA SER A 182 -5.79 10.28 2.28
C SER A 182 -6.64 9.02 2.01
N SER A 183 -6.09 7.83 2.28
CA SER A 183 -6.84 6.58 2.11
C SER A 183 -8.10 6.60 2.96
N LEU A 184 -9.16 6.03 2.41
CA LEU A 184 -10.43 5.98 3.11
C LEU A 184 -10.29 5.16 4.41
N ALA A 185 -9.48 4.10 4.40
CA ALA A 185 -9.17 3.32 5.60
C ALA A 185 -8.62 4.17 6.74
N PHE A 186 -7.60 4.96 6.45
CA PHE A 186 -6.98 5.81 7.45
C PHE A 186 -7.98 6.82 8.02
N ARG A 187 -8.74 7.52 7.16
CA ARG A 187 -9.74 8.51 7.58
C ARG A 187 -10.90 7.90 8.37
N MET A 188 -11.26 6.65 8.10
CA MET A 188 -12.30 5.94 8.86
C MET A 188 -11.81 5.53 10.25
N SER A 189 -10.54 5.12 10.39
CA SER A 189 -9.93 4.80 11.68
C SER A 189 -9.54 6.04 12.51
N HIS A 190 -9.31 7.17 11.84
CA HIS A 190 -8.88 8.44 12.44
C HIS A 190 -9.84 9.58 12.09
N PRO A 191 -11.09 9.56 12.59
CA PRO A 191 -12.03 10.65 12.32
C PRO A 191 -11.52 11.96 12.90
N GLU A 192 -11.74 13.07 12.19
CA GLU A 192 -11.37 14.38 12.71
C GLU A 192 -12.09 14.67 14.04
N PRO A 193 -11.38 15.24 15.04
CA PRO A 193 -12.00 15.63 16.30
C PRO A 193 -13.11 16.66 16.07
N GLY A 194 -14.29 16.44 16.67
CA GLY A 194 -15.38 17.42 16.68
C GLY A 194 -16.48 17.27 15.63
N GLY A 195 -16.37 16.32 14.68
CA GLY A 195 -17.46 16.07 13.72
C GLY A 195 -18.71 15.45 14.37
N ASP A 196 -19.91 15.76 13.88
CA ASP A 196 -21.15 15.12 14.33
C ASP A 196 -21.09 13.60 14.09
N ARG A 197 -21.59 12.79 15.03
CA ARG A 197 -21.64 11.32 14.91
C ARG A 197 -22.51 10.89 13.72
N VAL A 198 -23.60 11.61 13.46
CA VAL A 198 -24.53 11.28 12.36
C VAL A 198 -23.88 11.58 11.01
N GLU A 199 -23.30 12.77 10.86
CA GLU A 199 -22.56 13.17 9.66
C GLU A 199 -21.36 12.23 9.38
N ARG A 200 -20.63 11.83 10.41
CA ARG A 200 -19.54 10.84 10.28
C ARG A 200 -20.06 9.48 9.84
N GLY A 201 -21.17 9.01 10.42
CA GLY A 201 -21.81 7.75 10.03
C GLY A 201 -22.24 7.74 8.56
N LEU A 202 -22.88 8.84 8.10
CA LEU A 202 -23.27 9.04 6.70
C LEU A 202 -22.05 9.14 5.77
N SER A 203 -21.03 9.89 6.15
CA SER A 203 -19.80 10.04 5.36
C SER A 203 -19.05 8.71 5.22
N PHE A 204 -18.98 7.91 6.29
CA PHE A 204 -18.37 6.57 6.26
C PHE A 204 -19.20 5.59 5.45
N PHE A 205 -20.53 5.63 5.58
CA PHE A 205 -21.44 4.85 4.75
C PHE A 205 -21.23 5.19 3.27
N LEU A 206 -21.32 6.46 2.90
CA LEU A 206 -21.16 6.94 1.53
C LEU A 206 -19.77 6.60 1.00
N ALA A 207 -18.72 6.84 1.77
CA ALA A 207 -17.36 6.56 1.35
C ALA A 207 -17.11 5.06 1.15
N ARG A 208 -17.68 4.18 2.00
CA ARG A 208 -17.63 2.72 1.78
C ARG A 208 -18.35 2.32 0.49
N HIS A 209 -19.50 2.90 0.20
CA HIS A 209 -20.24 2.63 -1.04
C HIS A 209 -19.56 3.23 -2.27
N LEU A 210 -18.94 4.40 -2.16
CA LEU A 210 -18.12 5.00 -3.20
C LEU A 210 -16.83 4.22 -3.43
N ALA A 211 -16.23 3.67 -2.37
CA ALA A 211 -15.09 2.79 -2.49
C ALA A 211 -15.50 1.52 -3.22
N LEU A 212 -16.63 0.89 -2.87
CA LEU A 212 -17.23 -0.23 -3.61
C LEU A 212 -17.58 0.14 -5.07
N TYR A 213 -18.07 1.36 -5.33
CA TYR A 213 -18.35 1.84 -6.68
C TYR A 213 -17.07 2.05 -7.50
N ARG A 214 -16.04 2.65 -6.90
CA ARG A 214 -14.71 2.76 -7.52
C ARG A 214 -14.09 1.38 -7.71
N TYR A 215 -14.31 0.48 -6.77
CA TYR A 215 -13.94 -0.94 -6.86
C TYR A 215 -14.60 -1.63 -8.03
N ARG A 216 -15.87 -1.33 -8.32
CA ARG A 216 -16.55 -1.78 -9.54
C ARG A 216 -15.90 -1.19 -10.77
N GLY A 217 -15.52 0.08 -10.75
CA GLY A 217 -14.77 0.70 -11.84
C GLY A 217 -13.44 -0.02 -12.10
N ASP A 218 -12.64 -0.25 -11.06
CA ASP A 218 -11.37 -0.97 -11.15
C ASP A 218 -11.59 -2.44 -11.53
N LEU A 219 -12.59 -3.13 -10.98
CA LEU A 219 -12.93 -4.51 -11.35
C LEU A 219 -13.44 -4.61 -12.79
N VAL A 220 -14.30 -3.69 -13.21
CA VAL A 220 -14.73 -3.59 -14.59
C VAL A 220 -13.51 -3.30 -15.47
N GLU A 221 -12.70 -2.28 -15.18
CA GLU A 221 -11.51 -1.91 -15.95
C GLU A 221 -10.45 -3.03 -16.03
N ARG A 222 -10.19 -3.70 -14.90
CA ARG A 222 -9.05 -4.62 -14.70
C ARG A 222 -9.40 -6.09 -14.81
N GLU A 223 -10.67 -6.48 -14.77
CA GLU A 223 -11.12 -7.88 -14.91
C GLU A 223 -12.01 -8.12 -16.13
N LEU A 224 -12.98 -7.23 -16.38
CA LEU A 224 -13.98 -7.39 -17.45
C LEU A 224 -13.61 -6.61 -18.74
N VAL A 225 -12.87 -5.51 -18.59
CA VAL A 225 -12.45 -4.60 -19.64
C VAL A 225 -10.98 -4.75 -20.06
N PRO A 226 -10.08 -5.58 -19.50
CA PRO A 226 -8.80 -5.86 -20.17
C PRO A 226 -9.06 -6.40 -21.58
N ASP A 227 -10.06 -7.27 -21.73
CA ASP A 227 -10.49 -7.81 -23.02
C ASP A 227 -11.12 -6.72 -23.90
N LEU A 228 -11.93 -5.80 -23.35
CA LEU A 228 -12.49 -4.67 -24.11
C LEU A 228 -11.45 -3.58 -24.44
N ARG A 229 -10.44 -3.36 -23.60
CA ARG A 229 -9.32 -2.42 -23.80
C ARG A 229 -8.36 -2.98 -24.85
N CYS A 230 -8.15 -4.30 -24.83
CA CYS A 230 -7.52 -5.05 -25.91
C CYS A 230 -8.34 -4.94 -27.21
N TRP A 231 -9.68 -5.05 -27.15
CA TRP A 231 -10.57 -4.95 -28.31
C TRP A 231 -10.65 -3.54 -28.91
N PHE A 232 -10.81 -2.49 -28.10
CA PHE A 232 -11.03 -1.11 -28.54
C PHE A 232 -9.73 -0.31 -28.70
N ARG A 233 -8.72 -0.53 -27.86
CA ARG A 233 -7.45 0.22 -27.90
C ARG A 233 -6.29 -0.56 -28.52
N ARG A 234 -6.50 -1.85 -28.87
CA ARG A 234 -5.44 -2.76 -29.37
C ARG A 234 -4.20 -2.84 -28.46
N GLN A 235 -4.36 -2.52 -27.18
CA GLN A 235 -3.30 -2.56 -26.16
C GLN A 235 -3.70 -3.59 -25.11
N CYS A 236 -3.22 -4.81 -25.29
CA CYS A 236 -3.50 -5.96 -24.42
C CYS A 236 -2.39 -6.18 -23.38
N ASP A 237 -1.22 -5.62 -23.66
CA ASP A 237 -0.02 -5.81 -22.86
C ASP A 237 0.40 -4.51 -22.17
N GLU A 238 1.03 -4.68 -21.02
CA GLU A 238 1.76 -3.63 -20.34
C GLU A 238 3.26 -3.95 -20.42
N THR A 239 4.04 -2.96 -20.84
CA THR A 239 5.49 -3.07 -20.93
C THR A 239 6.12 -2.51 -19.66
N THR A 240 6.68 -3.38 -18.83
CA THR A 240 7.44 -3.00 -17.65
C THR A 240 8.90 -3.41 -17.83
N GLN A 241 9.82 -2.45 -17.68
CA GLN A 241 11.26 -2.67 -17.83
C GLN A 241 11.67 -3.43 -19.12
N GLY A 242 10.97 -3.16 -20.23
CA GLY A 242 11.27 -3.76 -21.52
C GLY A 242 10.60 -5.11 -21.78
N VAL A 243 9.84 -5.66 -20.82
CA VAL A 243 9.06 -6.89 -21.05
C VAL A 243 7.57 -6.59 -21.08
N SER A 244 6.95 -7.08 -22.17
CA SER A 244 5.53 -6.99 -22.46
C SER A 244 4.83 -8.24 -21.94
N ALA A 245 3.82 -8.06 -21.09
CA ALA A 245 2.96 -9.15 -20.66
C ALA A 245 1.50 -8.68 -20.58
N PRO A 246 0.51 -9.58 -20.74
CA PRO A 246 -0.88 -9.21 -20.59
C PRO A 246 -1.15 -8.61 -19.20
N PHE A 247 -1.83 -7.47 -19.16
CA PHE A 247 -2.12 -6.75 -17.91
C PHE A 247 -2.74 -7.65 -16.83
N LYS A 248 -3.68 -8.52 -17.21
CA LYS A 248 -4.33 -9.47 -16.30
C LYS A 248 -3.35 -10.48 -15.68
N ARG A 249 -2.33 -10.90 -16.44
CA ARG A 249 -1.28 -11.79 -15.94
C ARG A 249 -0.43 -11.08 -14.90
N ILE A 250 -0.05 -9.83 -15.17
CA ILE A 250 0.71 -8.99 -14.23
C ILE A 250 -0.05 -8.84 -12.91
N GLU A 251 -1.31 -8.44 -12.97
CA GLU A 251 -2.18 -8.27 -11.80
C GLU A 251 -2.38 -9.57 -11.00
N LEU A 252 -2.50 -10.71 -11.67
CA LEU A 252 -2.61 -12.01 -11.00
C LEU A 252 -1.31 -12.40 -10.26
N LEU A 253 -0.16 -12.19 -10.91
CA LEU A 253 1.15 -12.46 -10.30
C LEU A 253 1.42 -11.54 -9.10
N ASP A 254 1.06 -10.25 -9.20
CA ASP A 254 1.24 -9.30 -8.09
C ASP A 254 0.24 -9.51 -6.93
N GLY A 255 -0.97 -9.99 -7.23
CA GLY A 255 -2.05 -10.22 -6.27
C GLY A 255 -1.94 -11.53 -5.47
N TRP A 256 -1.15 -12.50 -5.92
CA TRP A 256 -0.95 -13.76 -5.22
C TRP A 256 -0.13 -13.54 -3.94
N ILE A 257 -0.66 -13.93 -2.78
CA ILE A 257 0.00 -13.78 -1.47
C ILE A 257 -0.32 -15.02 -0.63
N THR A 258 0.71 -15.66 -0.04
CA THR A 258 0.57 -16.78 0.90
C THR A 258 -0.17 -16.35 2.17
N PRO A 259 -0.68 -17.30 2.99
CA PRO A 259 -1.16 -16.99 4.34
C PRO A 259 -0.15 -16.22 5.22
N TYR A 260 1.15 -16.40 4.95
CA TYR A 260 2.27 -15.76 5.66
C TYR A 260 2.70 -14.41 5.07
N GLY A 261 1.91 -13.84 4.15
CA GLY A 261 2.16 -12.50 3.59
C GLY A 261 3.19 -12.44 2.44
N TRP A 262 3.76 -13.56 2.02
CA TRP A 262 4.77 -13.61 0.96
C TRP A 262 4.17 -13.75 -0.45
N ASN A 263 4.81 -13.16 -1.46
CA ASN A 263 4.46 -13.37 -2.87
C ASN A 263 5.56 -14.17 -3.63
N PRO A 264 5.36 -15.46 -3.93
CA PRO A 264 6.22 -16.34 -4.71
C PRO A 264 6.07 -16.25 -6.22
N GLN A 265 5.07 -15.53 -6.72
CA GLN A 265 4.77 -15.45 -8.16
C GLN A 265 5.37 -14.20 -8.79
N ALA A 266 6.24 -13.49 -8.07
CA ALA A 266 6.67 -12.16 -8.42
C ALA A 266 7.55 -12.14 -9.68
N TRP A 267 6.92 -12.10 -10.86
CA TRP A 267 7.52 -11.77 -12.16
C TRP A 267 8.71 -12.65 -12.61
N ASP A 268 8.98 -13.78 -11.93
CA ASP A 268 10.05 -14.75 -12.20
C ASP A 268 10.28 -15.09 -13.67
N ALA A 269 9.22 -15.14 -14.47
CA ALA A 269 9.25 -15.57 -15.87
C ALA A 269 9.31 -14.41 -16.87
N LEU A 270 9.37 -13.15 -16.40
CA LEU A 270 9.09 -11.98 -17.21
C LEU A 270 10.22 -10.96 -17.26
N LEU A 271 11.34 -11.10 -16.55
CA LEU A 271 12.39 -10.07 -16.57
C LEU A 271 13.79 -10.71 -16.63
N PRO A 272 14.81 -9.96 -17.13
CA PRO A 272 16.05 -10.55 -17.62
C PRO A 272 17.06 -11.02 -16.54
N GLY A 273 16.73 -11.00 -15.25
CA GLY A 273 17.63 -11.39 -14.15
C GLY A 273 18.75 -10.37 -13.87
N ASP A 274 19.23 -9.67 -14.89
CA ASP A 274 20.20 -8.59 -14.80
C ASP A 274 19.56 -7.21 -14.60
N PHE A 275 20.35 -6.29 -14.04
CA PHE A 275 20.00 -4.88 -13.99
C PHE A 275 20.43 -4.16 -15.27
N VAL A 276 19.46 -3.69 -16.05
CA VAL A 276 19.68 -2.99 -17.33
C VAL A 276 19.30 -1.49 -17.29
N GLY A 277 19.17 -0.93 -16.08
CA GLY A 277 18.73 0.45 -15.86
C GLY A 277 19.87 1.47 -15.75
N ARG A 278 19.50 2.75 -15.75
CA ARG A 278 20.41 3.83 -15.32
C ARG A 278 20.60 3.78 -13.79
N PRO A 279 21.74 4.27 -13.27
CA PRO A 279 21.92 4.41 -11.83
C PRO A 279 20.76 5.17 -11.20
N ARG A 280 20.19 4.59 -10.14
CA ARG A 280 19.02 5.12 -9.44
C ARG A 280 19.38 6.13 -8.38
N PHE A 281 20.62 6.17 -7.95
CA PHE A 281 21.17 7.07 -6.95
C PHE A 281 22.66 7.33 -7.23
N SER A 282 23.20 8.34 -6.57
CA SER A 282 24.56 8.82 -6.72
C SER A 282 25.24 9.04 -5.37
N GLU A 283 26.55 9.27 -5.39
CA GLU A 283 27.32 9.61 -4.18
C GLU A 283 26.87 10.88 -3.49
N ARG A 284 26.15 11.77 -4.19
CA ARG A 284 25.66 13.04 -3.65
C ARG A 284 24.33 12.91 -2.92
N ASP A 285 23.64 11.78 -3.08
CA ASP A 285 22.35 11.59 -2.42
C ASP A 285 22.54 11.53 -0.90
N PRO A 286 21.77 12.30 -0.11
CA PRO A 286 21.90 12.29 1.34
C PRO A 286 21.26 11.02 1.94
N VAL A 287 22.01 10.37 2.83
CA VAL A 287 21.50 9.27 3.66
C VAL A 287 20.73 9.85 4.84
N ASP A 288 19.52 9.36 5.09
CA ASP A 288 18.62 9.82 6.14
C ASP A 288 18.98 9.24 7.51
N ARG A 289 20.13 9.66 8.05
CA ARG A 289 20.63 9.23 9.37
C ARG A 289 19.61 9.48 10.48
N GLN A 290 19.02 10.68 10.51
CA GLN A 290 18.02 11.05 11.50
C GLN A 290 16.75 10.20 11.35
N GLY A 291 16.34 9.92 10.10
CA GLY A 291 15.29 8.97 9.79
C GLY A 291 15.58 7.59 10.38
N LEU A 292 16.77 7.06 10.18
CA LEU A 292 17.16 5.75 10.68
C LEU A 292 17.18 5.68 12.21
N THR A 293 17.86 6.62 12.90
CA THR A 293 17.84 6.70 14.38
C THR A 293 16.42 6.83 14.91
N GLY A 294 15.61 7.70 14.30
CA GLY A 294 14.22 7.91 14.72
C GLY A 294 13.34 6.67 14.51
N LEU A 295 13.61 5.85 13.49
CA LEU A 295 12.92 4.57 13.30
C LEU A 295 13.29 3.58 14.42
N ILE A 296 14.58 3.44 14.72
CA ILE A 296 15.06 2.53 15.76
C ILE A 296 14.43 2.88 17.11
N GLY A 297 14.43 4.17 17.48
CA GLY A 297 13.77 4.66 18.69
C GLY A 297 12.29 4.32 18.75
N GLN A 298 11.53 4.63 17.69
CA GLN A 298 10.08 4.38 17.65
C GLN A 298 9.72 2.89 17.74
N VAL A 299 10.50 2.01 17.10
CA VAL A 299 10.27 0.55 17.19
C VAL A 299 10.48 0.07 18.63
N ARG A 300 11.49 0.59 19.32
CA ARG A 300 11.75 0.26 20.73
C ARG A 300 10.70 0.80 21.69
N GLU A 301 10.28 2.06 21.50
CA GLU A 301 9.19 2.68 22.27
C GLU A 301 7.89 1.88 22.14
N ALA A 302 7.64 1.27 20.98
CA ALA A 302 6.51 0.38 20.74
C ALA A 302 6.67 -1.02 21.37
N GLY A 303 7.79 -1.31 22.05
CA GLY A 303 8.08 -2.58 22.69
C GLY A 303 8.56 -3.69 21.74
N MET A 304 9.10 -3.31 20.59
CA MET A 304 9.64 -4.24 19.57
C MET A 304 11.15 -4.07 19.45
N THR A 305 11.83 -5.07 18.90
CA THR A 305 13.28 -4.99 18.62
C THR A 305 13.51 -4.80 17.11
N PRO A 306 14.13 -3.70 16.67
CA PRO A 306 14.47 -3.52 15.25
C PRO A 306 15.66 -4.39 14.86
N VAL A 307 15.56 -5.04 13.71
CA VAL A 307 16.67 -5.75 13.04
C VAL A 307 16.68 -5.34 11.59
N PHE A 308 17.85 -5.06 11.03
CA PHE A 308 18.02 -4.72 9.62
C PHE A 308 18.64 -5.90 8.88
N ILE A 309 18.09 -6.24 7.72
CA ILE A 309 18.67 -7.24 6.82
C ILE A 309 18.91 -6.57 5.48
N GLU A 310 20.16 -6.57 5.04
CA GLU A 310 20.51 -6.10 3.70
C GLU A 310 19.85 -7.02 2.66
N MET A 311 19.04 -6.45 1.77
CA MET A 311 18.46 -7.22 0.68
C MET A 311 19.53 -7.53 -0.36
N PRO A 312 19.64 -8.78 -0.83
CA PRO A 312 20.62 -9.13 -1.85
C PRO A 312 20.35 -8.40 -3.16
N LEU A 313 21.44 -8.07 -3.85
CA LEU A 313 21.43 -7.40 -5.14
C LEU A 313 22.38 -8.15 -6.08
N HIS A 314 22.01 -8.25 -7.36
CA HIS A 314 22.86 -8.86 -8.37
C HIS A 314 24.11 -7.98 -8.59
N PRO A 315 25.29 -8.55 -8.89
CA PRO A 315 26.51 -7.78 -9.17
C PRO A 315 26.34 -6.70 -10.24
N SER A 316 25.47 -6.92 -11.24
CA SER A 316 25.17 -5.89 -12.24
C SER A 316 24.52 -4.64 -11.62
N PHE A 317 23.71 -4.80 -10.57
CA PHE A 317 23.14 -3.67 -9.84
C PHE A 317 24.20 -2.99 -8.99
N TRP A 318 25.04 -3.76 -8.28
CA TRP A 318 26.16 -3.22 -7.51
C TRP A 318 27.08 -2.36 -8.38
N ALA A 319 27.56 -2.92 -9.49
CA ALA A 319 28.50 -2.26 -10.40
C ALA A 319 27.95 -0.93 -10.95
N ALA A 320 26.64 -0.85 -11.19
CA ALA A 320 26.00 0.37 -11.68
C ALA A 320 25.87 1.50 -10.62
N HIS A 321 26.06 1.19 -9.33
CA HIS A 321 25.79 2.11 -8.23
C HIS A 321 26.97 2.34 -7.28
N GLU A 322 28.10 1.67 -7.48
CA GLU A 322 29.31 1.99 -6.73
C GLU A 322 29.94 3.32 -7.16
N PRO A 323 30.59 4.06 -6.25
CA PRO A 323 30.82 3.75 -4.82
C PRO A 323 29.68 4.18 -3.87
N ALA A 324 28.57 4.71 -4.42
CA ALA A 324 27.48 5.28 -3.62
C ALA A 324 26.84 4.24 -2.70
N LEU A 325 26.72 3.00 -3.20
CA LEU A 325 26.09 1.89 -2.51
C LEU A 325 26.87 1.50 -1.24
N SER A 326 28.18 1.28 -1.36
CA SER A 326 29.07 0.99 -0.22
C SER A 326 29.00 2.08 0.86
N ARG A 327 29.01 3.36 0.47
CA ARG A 327 28.86 4.48 1.39
C ARG A 327 27.51 4.45 2.13
N ILE A 328 26.41 4.18 1.43
CA ILE A 328 25.06 4.15 2.03
C ILE A 328 24.98 3.05 3.10
N PHE A 329 25.47 1.85 2.83
CA PHE A 329 25.46 0.77 3.82
C PHE A 329 26.45 0.98 4.96
N ALA A 330 27.57 1.68 4.75
CA ALA A 330 28.45 2.07 5.85
C ALA A 330 27.72 2.97 6.87
N VAL A 331 26.85 3.87 6.40
CA VAL A 331 26.02 4.71 7.29
C VAL A 331 24.99 3.88 8.07
N LEU A 332 24.37 2.88 7.44
CA LEU A 332 23.47 1.96 8.13
C LEU A 332 24.17 1.26 9.29
N GLU A 333 25.35 0.69 9.04
CA GLU A 333 26.13 0.01 10.08
C GLU A 333 26.53 0.95 11.21
N GLU A 334 27.02 2.14 10.89
CA GLU A 334 27.46 3.13 11.87
C GLU A 334 26.30 3.49 12.82
N VAL A 335 25.13 3.83 12.25
CA VAL A 335 23.95 4.18 13.05
C VAL A 335 23.42 2.97 13.81
N ALA A 336 23.30 1.80 13.18
CA ALA A 336 22.81 0.60 13.85
C ALA A 336 23.73 0.18 15.01
N ALA A 337 25.05 0.26 14.85
CA ALA A 337 26.01 -0.01 15.91
C ALA A 337 25.90 1.00 17.06
N ALA A 338 25.84 2.30 16.75
CA ALA A 338 25.68 3.36 17.75
C ALA A 338 24.38 3.21 18.55
N GLU A 339 23.31 2.78 17.89
CA GLU A 339 22.01 2.55 18.54
C GLU A 339 21.88 1.16 19.14
N GLY A 340 22.78 0.19 18.88
CA GLY A 340 22.66 -1.20 19.33
C GLY A 340 21.53 -1.98 18.62
N ALA A 341 21.27 -1.70 17.35
CA ALA A 341 20.35 -2.46 16.50
C ALA A 341 21.11 -3.53 15.71
N GLY A 342 20.49 -4.70 15.48
CA GLY A 342 21.12 -5.78 14.72
C GLY A 342 21.14 -5.50 13.22
N VAL A 343 22.25 -5.81 12.55
CA VAL A 343 22.36 -5.81 11.08
C VAL A 343 22.81 -7.17 10.61
N ILE A 344 22.06 -7.77 9.67
CA ILE A 344 22.39 -9.04 9.02
C ILE A 344 22.74 -8.75 7.57
N ARG A 345 23.92 -9.21 7.16
CA ARG A 345 24.37 -9.19 5.78
C ARG A 345 24.38 -10.59 5.19
N PRO A 346 23.61 -10.84 4.13
CA PRO A 346 23.65 -12.12 3.44
C PRO A 346 25.04 -12.38 2.85
N LYS A 347 25.59 -13.57 3.09
CA LYS A 347 26.95 -13.96 2.64
C LYS A 347 26.93 -14.80 1.36
N GLY A 348 25.78 -14.83 0.67
CA GLY A 348 25.48 -15.78 -0.40
C GLY A 348 26.15 -15.35 -1.70
N ASP A 349 26.30 -16.32 -2.61
CA ASP A 349 26.71 -16.01 -3.97
C ASP A 349 25.49 -15.64 -4.80
N TYR A 350 25.36 -14.33 -5.09
CA TYR A 350 24.25 -13.76 -5.84
C TYR A 350 24.62 -13.47 -7.31
N ARG A 351 25.64 -14.14 -7.86
CA ARG A 351 26.05 -14.01 -9.27
C ARG A 351 25.16 -14.73 -10.27
N ASP A 352 24.30 -15.66 -9.82
CA ASP A 352 23.36 -16.36 -10.70
C ASP A 352 22.16 -15.44 -11.01
N PRO A 353 21.98 -14.96 -12.26
CA PRO A 353 20.88 -14.07 -12.61
C PRO A 353 19.50 -14.71 -12.39
N ALA A 354 19.41 -16.05 -12.38
CA ALA A 354 18.15 -16.74 -12.12
C ALA A 354 17.65 -16.59 -10.68
N LEU A 355 18.49 -16.06 -9.77
CA LEU A 355 18.06 -15.65 -8.42
C LEU A 355 17.32 -14.31 -8.44
N PHE A 356 17.30 -13.60 -9.56
CA PHE A 356 16.71 -12.27 -9.68
C PHE A 356 15.68 -12.21 -10.80
N VAL A 357 14.80 -11.23 -10.68
CA VAL A 357 13.85 -10.83 -11.70
C VAL A 357 14.49 -9.74 -12.56
N ASP A 358 15.08 -8.71 -11.94
CA ASP A 358 15.61 -7.51 -12.62
C ASP A 358 16.92 -6.97 -11.98
N GLY A 359 17.72 -7.88 -11.44
CA GLY A 359 18.98 -7.60 -10.76
C GLY A 359 18.86 -7.02 -9.35
N HIS A 360 17.65 -6.75 -8.86
CA HIS A 360 17.44 -6.25 -7.50
C HIS A 360 16.15 -6.71 -6.82
N HIS A 361 15.20 -7.29 -7.55
CA HIS A 361 14.14 -8.11 -6.98
C HIS A 361 14.51 -9.58 -7.09
N LEU A 362 14.37 -10.32 -6.00
CA LEU A 362 14.56 -11.77 -6.03
C LEU A 362 13.44 -12.46 -6.81
N SER A 363 13.81 -13.49 -7.56
CA SER A 363 12.86 -14.49 -8.08
C SER A 363 12.39 -15.39 -6.94
N ARG A 364 11.41 -16.28 -7.16
CA ARG A 364 11.05 -17.32 -6.19
C ARG A 364 12.24 -18.18 -5.80
N ARG A 365 13.08 -18.55 -6.78
CA ARG A 365 14.32 -19.32 -6.53
C ARG A 365 15.29 -18.49 -5.68
N GLY A 366 15.46 -17.21 -6.01
CA GLY A 366 16.27 -16.28 -5.23
C GLY A 366 15.78 -16.10 -3.80
N ALA A 367 14.47 -15.93 -3.62
CA ALA A 367 13.82 -15.77 -2.33
C ALA A 367 14.03 -17.00 -1.45
N ALA A 368 13.86 -18.21 -2.01
CA ALA A 368 14.14 -19.45 -1.31
C ALA A 368 15.64 -19.57 -0.94
N TYR A 369 16.56 -19.26 -1.86
CA TYR A 369 17.99 -19.29 -1.59
C TYR A 369 18.40 -18.30 -0.48
N PHE A 370 17.97 -17.05 -0.59
CA PHE A 370 18.20 -16.00 0.40
C PHE A 370 17.59 -16.36 1.76
N SER A 371 16.33 -16.79 1.78
CA SER A 371 15.61 -17.18 2.99
C SER A 371 16.29 -18.34 3.71
N ALA A 372 16.76 -19.34 2.97
CA ALA A 372 17.48 -20.46 3.57
C ALA A 372 18.82 -20.03 4.18
N GLN A 373 19.52 -19.11 3.51
CA GLN A 373 20.77 -18.54 4.03
C GLN A 373 20.55 -17.76 5.34
N ILE A 374 19.64 -16.79 5.34
CA ILE A 374 19.44 -15.90 6.49
C ILE A 374 18.79 -16.60 7.67
N ALA A 375 18.14 -17.76 7.47
CA ALA A 375 17.50 -18.52 8.53
C ALA A 375 18.47 -18.79 9.69
N ARG A 376 19.74 -19.11 9.39
CA ARG A 376 20.78 -19.34 10.41
C ARG A 376 21.08 -18.09 11.21
N ASP A 377 21.20 -16.94 10.55
CA ASP A 377 21.44 -15.65 11.19
C ASP A 377 20.20 -15.16 11.97
N LEU A 378 19.01 -15.62 11.59
CA LEU A 378 17.76 -15.37 12.28
C LEU A 378 17.56 -16.26 13.53
N ALA A 379 18.31 -17.35 13.67
CA ALA A 379 18.12 -18.33 14.74
C ALA A 379 18.12 -17.73 16.16
N PRO A 380 19.02 -16.78 16.53
CA PRO A 380 19.01 -16.16 17.85
C PRO A 380 17.69 -15.43 18.16
N TYR A 381 17.08 -14.82 17.15
CA TYR A 381 15.84 -14.06 17.28
C TYR A 381 14.60 -14.97 17.43
N VAL A 382 14.70 -16.23 17.02
CA VAL A 382 13.58 -17.17 17.01
C VAL A 382 13.63 -18.13 18.19
N ARG A 383 14.85 -18.58 18.57
CA ARG A 383 15.04 -19.66 19.56
C ARG A 383 15.10 -19.20 21.02
N ASP A 384 15.18 -17.91 21.30
CA ASP A 384 15.14 -17.42 22.69
C ASP A 384 13.73 -17.60 23.30
N GLY A 385 13.52 -18.69 24.04
CA GLY A 385 12.25 -18.97 24.70
C GLY A 385 12.10 -20.38 25.28
N ASN A 386 13.17 -20.96 25.82
CA ASN A 386 13.07 -21.98 26.88
C ASN A 386 13.41 -21.33 28.22
#